data_AF-A0A068SPU9-F1
#
_entry.id   AF-A0A068SPU9-F1
#
_cell.length_a   1.000
_cell.length_b   1.000
_cell.length_c   1.000
_cell.angle_alpha   90.00
_cell.angle_beta   90.00
_cell.angle_gamma   90.00
#
_symmetry.space_group_name_H-M   'P 1'
#
loop_
_entity.id
_entity.type
_entity.pdbx_description
1 polymer ?
#
loop_
_entity_poly.entity_id
_entity_poly.type
_entity_poly.pdbx_seq_one_letter_code
_entity_poly.pdbx_strand_id
1 'polypeptide(L)'
;MSLLRNSIVHVGSWAALVGFGLWAYYDPGFEPVIALIAGVVGIVTNVEDLPLGRGSRRKLTPEKKIELRDKWGPVFKDFFLRTARDSYRTDVIVHDVARLDHYPDVEEKGSGISSWFRVGFMGTYQRGILLGLRWTYLKQGADDNWHEYQLDGPDDVIKVILLAEVPYEVIESFNPDGDNFYHKPHLYLHFDYGGQPYERLFYGEQRRLFEDSPFFYSQIAEFKPPPWIQRLKEKCRLF
;
A
#
# COMPACT_ATOMS: atom_id res chain seq x y z
N MET A 1 9.13 -16.26 -15.04
CA MET A 1 10.23 -16.17 -16.03
C MET A 1 10.43 -14.77 -16.66
N SER A 2 9.44 -13.85 -16.67
CA SER A 2 9.63 -12.50 -17.26
C SER A 2 10.55 -11.59 -16.45
N LEU A 3 10.51 -11.65 -15.11
CA LEU A 3 11.30 -10.79 -14.22
C LEU A 3 12.82 -10.94 -14.39
N LEU A 4 13.31 -12.17 -14.57
CA LEU A 4 14.72 -12.46 -14.81
C LEU A 4 15.19 -11.92 -16.18
N ARG A 5 14.35 -12.07 -17.21
CA ARG A 5 14.65 -11.56 -18.56
C ARG A 5 14.73 -10.03 -18.58
N ASN A 6 13.79 -9.36 -17.91
CA ASN A 6 13.73 -7.90 -17.86
C ASN A 6 14.89 -7.31 -17.01
N SER A 7 15.29 -7.99 -15.93
CA SER A 7 16.44 -7.59 -15.11
C SER A 7 17.77 -7.65 -15.89
N ILE A 8 17.98 -8.69 -16.72
CA ILE A 8 19.19 -8.83 -17.54
C ILE A 8 19.28 -7.72 -18.59
N VAL A 9 18.16 -7.40 -19.26
CA VAL A 9 18.12 -6.33 -20.26
C VAL A 9 18.45 -4.98 -19.62
N HIS A 10 17.92 -4.70 -18.43
CA HIS A 10 18.20 -3.46 -17.72
C HIS A 10 19.67 -3.31 -17.28
N VAL A 11 20.25 -4.36 -16.70
CA VAL A 11 21.66 -4.34 -16.30
C VAL A 11 22.54 -4.15 -17.55
N GLY A 12 22.18 -4.81 -18.66
CA GLY A 12 22.82 -4.61 -19.96
C GLY A 12 22.71 -3.16 -20.46
N SER A 13 21.54 -2.53 -20.37
CA SER A 13 21.34 -1.14 -20.81
C SER A 13 22.11 -0.13 -19.95
N TRP A 14 22.19 -0.32 -18.64
CA TRP A 14 23.01 0.54 -17.76
C TRP A 14 24.50 0.34 -18.01
N ALA A 15 24.96 -0.90 -18.16
CA ALA A 15 26.35 -1.20 -18.49
C ALA A 15 26.74 -0.60 -19.85
N ALA A 16 25.84 -0.67 -20.84
CA ALA A 16 26.02 -0.04 -22.15
C ALA A 16 26.08 1.49 -22.03
N LEU A 17 25.21 2.11 -21.25
CA LEU A 17 25.21 3.57 -21.05
C LEU A 17 26.50 4.06 -20.39
N VAL A 18 26.98 3.34 -19.36
CA VAL A 18 28.27 3.65 -18.72
C VAL A 18 29.44 3.42 -19.68
N GLY A 19 29.44 2.30 -20.41
CA GLY A 19 30.48 1.98 -21.39
C GLY A 19 30.56 2.99 -22.53
N PHE A 20 29.42 3.40 -23.08
CA PHE A 20 29.34 4.41 -24.14
C PHE A 20 29.62 5.82 -23.63
N GLY A 21 29.30 6.12 -22.37
CA GLY A 21 29.68 7.37 -21.72
C GLY A 21 31.20 7.49 -21.55
N LEU A 22 31.86 6.40 -21.13
CA LEU A 22 33.32 6.33 -21.09
C LEU A 22 33.94 6.43 -22.48
N TRP A 23 33.35 5.77 -23.48
CA TRP A 23 33.83 5.86 -24.86
C TRP A 23 33.71 7.29 -25.42
N ALA A 24 32.57 7.96 -25.23
CA ALA A 24 32.38 9.36 -25.63
C ALA A 24 33.39 10.32 -24.98
N TYR A 25 33.82 10.01 -23.75
CA TYR A 25 34.80 10.81 -23.02
C TYR A 25 36.22 10.67 -23.58
N TYR A 26 36.62 9.46 -23.98
CA TYR A 26 37.97 9.21 -24.51
C TYR A 26 38.12 9.43 -26.01
N ASP A 27 37.03 9.26 -26.78
CA ASP A 27 37.02 9.48 -28.23
C ASP A 27 35.69 10.14 -28.64
N PRO A 28 35.64 11.49 -28.63
CA PRO A 28 34.41 12.23 -28.89
C PRO A 28 34.07 12.23 -30.39
N GLY A 29 33.47 11.13 -30.86
CA GLY A 29 32.86 10.97 -32.17
C GLY A 29 31.32 10.97 -32.13
N PHE A 30 30.67 10.90 -33.30
CA PHE A 30 29.20 10.82 -33.38
C PHE A 30 28.65 9.44 -33.00
N GLU A 31 29.45 8.38 -33.18
CA GLU A 31 29.10 6.98 -32.88
C GLU A 31 28.76 6.71 -31.40
N PRO A 32 29.57 7.15 -30.41
CA PRO A 32 29.24 6.95 -29.00
C PRO A 32 28.01 7.75 -28.55
N VAL A 33 27.70 8.87 -29.21
CA VAL A 33 26.49 9.66 -28.93
C VAL A 33 25.24 8.91 -29.37
N ILE A 34 25.24 8.28 -30.55
CA ILE A 34 24.12 7.43 -31.01
C ILE A 34 23.93 6.25 -30.06
N ALA A 35 25.04 5.64 -29.62
CA ALA A 35 25.02 4.52 -28.68
C ALA A 35 24.49 4.90 -27.29
N LEU A 36 24.83 6.10 -26.80
CA LEU A 36 24.24 6.69 -25.58
C LEU A 36 22.73 6.92 -25.73
N ILE A 37 22.28 7.47 -26.86
CA ILE A 37 20.84 7.66 -27.13
C ILE A 37 20.12 6.32 -27.14
N ALA A 38 20.68 5.29 -27.77
CA ALA A 38 20.10 3.95 -27.77
C ALA A 38 20.07 3.33 -26.36
N GLY A 39 21.11 3.54 -25.55
CA GLY A 39 21.16 3.13 -24.14
C GLY A 39 20.09 3.82 -23.30
N VAL A 40 19.89 5.12 -23.48
CA VAL A 40 18.82 5.89 -22.82
C VAL A 40 17.44 5.40 -23.24
N VAL A 41 17.21 5.18 -24.54
CA VAL A 41 15.94 4.64 -25.05
C VAL A 41 15.65 3.27 -24.44
N GLY A 42 16.64 2.37 -24.37
CA GLY A 42 16.51 1.05 -23.76
C GLY A 42 16.22 1.09 -22.25
N ILE A 43 16.72 2.11 -21.55
CA ILE A 43 16.35 2.35 -20.15
C ILE A 43 14.90 2.84 -20.09
N VAL A 44 14.56 3.90 -20.82
CA VAL A 44 13.23 4.56 -20.77
C VAL A 44 12.10 3.59 -21.15
N THR A 45 12.28 2.74 -22.16
CA THR A 45 11.24 1.80 -22.59
C THR A 45 10.97 0.68 -21.58
N ASN A 46 11.91 0.41 -20.68
CA ASN A 46 11.75 -0.62 -19.64
C ASN A 46 11.56 -0.02 -18.23
N VAL A 47 11.54 1.32 -18.06
CA VAL A 47 11.30 1.98 -16.75
C VAL A 47 9.98 1.53 -16.11
N GLU A 48 8.98 1.15 -16.90
CA GLU A 48 7.70 0.66 -16.38
C GLU A 48 7.79 -0.75 -15.76
N ASP A 49 8.80 -1.55 -16.13
CA ASP A 49 9.04 -2.92 -15.64
C ASP A 49 10.11 -2.97 -14.52
N LEU A 50 10.50 -1.82 -13.98
CA LEU A 50 11.43 -1.74 -12.85
C LEU A 50 10.86 -2.50 -11.63
N PRO A 51 11.62 -3.46 -11.05
CA PRO A 51 11.27 -4.07 -9.75
C PRO A 51 11.32 -3.07 -8.58
N LEU A 52 11.62 -1.81 -8.85
CA LEU A 52 11.58 -0.68 -7.91
C LEU A 52 10.20 -0.02 -7.90
N GLY A 53 9.17 -0.78 -7.53
CA GLY A 53 8.04 -0.29 -6.73
C GLY A 53 7.11 0.79 -7.31
N ARG A 54 7.13 1.09 -8.62
CA ARG A 54 6.04 1.85 -9.25
C ARG A 54 5.00 0.88 -9.78
N GLY A 55 4.12 0.42 -8.90
CA GLY A 55 2.88 -0.23 -9.33
C GLY A 55 2.19 0.65 -10.37
N SER A 56 1.73 0.06 -11.47
CA SER A 56 0.97 0.76 -12.51
C SER A 56 -0.34 1.22 -11.91
N ARG A 57 -0.38 2.47 -11.43
CA ARG A 57 -1.62 3.08 -10.95
C ARG A 57 -2.56 3.23 -12.13
N ARG A 58 -3.72 2.57 -12.07
CA ARG A 58 -4.76 2.75 -13.08
C ARG A 58 -5.12 4.23 -13.24
N LYS A 59 -5.13 4.70 -14.50
CA LYS A 59 -5.54 6.07 -14.85
C LYS A 59 -7.04 6.10 -15.05
N LEU A 60 -7.77 6.55 -14.03
CA LEU A 60 -9.22 6.74 -14.10
C LEU A 60 -9.57 8.16 -14.54
N THR A 61 -10.55 8.30 -15.44
CA THR A 61 -11.11 9.59 -15.80
C THR A 61 -11.86 10.21 -14.61
N PRO A 62 -12.02 11.54 -14.54
CA PRO A 62 -12.79 12.18 -13.48
C PRO A 62 -14.21 11.62 -13.32
N GLU A 63 -14.89 11.34 -14.43
CA GLU A 63 -16.25 10.79 -14.47
C GLU A 63 -16.29 9.41 -13.82
N LYS A 64 -15.31 8.55 -14.13
CA LYS A 64 -15.23 7.21 -13.54
C LYS A 64 -14.93 7.26 -12.05
N LYS A 65 -14.14 8.23 -11.59
CA LYS A 65 -13.90 8.44 -10.16
C LYS A 65 -15.18 8.81 -9.42
N ILE A 66 -15.99 9.71 -10.00
CA ILE A 66 -17.28 10.10 -9.43
C ILE A 66 -18.21 8.88 -9.37
N GLU A 67 -18.33 8.13 -10.47
CA GLU A 67 -19.15 6.92 -10.54
C GLU A 67 -18.79 5.90 -9.44
N LEU A 68 -17.50 5.65 -9.21
CA LEU A 68 -17.04 4.71 -8.17
C LEU A 68 -17.32 5.23 -6.75
N ARG A 69 -17.21 6.54 -6.52
CA ARG A 69 -17.54 7.14 -5.22
C ARG A 69 -19.03 7.10 -4.93
N ASP A 70 -19.85 7.36 -5.93
CA ASP A 70 -21.31 7.32 -5.82
C ASP A 70 -21.82 5.88 -5.66
N LYS A 71 -21.14 4.91 -6.30
CA LYS A 71 -21.38 3.48 -6.10
C LYS A 71 -21.06 3.04 -4.66
N TRP A 72 -19.84 3.31 -4.19
CA TRP A 72 -19.32 2.71 -2.97
C TRP A 72 -19.63 3.50 -1.70
N GLY A 73 -19.67 4.82 -1.77
CA GLY A 73 -19.90 5.69 -0.62
C GLY A 73 -21.16 5.34 0.16
N PRO A 74 -22.34 5.23 -0.46
CA PRO A 74 -23.58 4.85 0.21
C PRO A 74 -23.52 3.44 0.80
N VAL A 75 -22.96 2.47 0.05
CA VAL A 75 -22.86 1.07 0.46
C VAL A 75 -22.07 0.92 1.76
N PHE A 76 -20.88 1.52 1.82
CA PHE A 76 -20.05 1.41 3.03
C PHE A 76 -20.61 2.22 4.20
N LYS A 77 -21.17 3.40 3.95
CA LYS A 77 -21.83 4.17 5.03
C LYS A 77 -22.96 3.37 5.68
N ASP A 78 -23.83 2.77 4.88
CA ASP A 78 -24.93 1.95 5.39
C ASP A 78 -24.41 0.69 6.11
N PHE A 79 -23.42 0.00 5.52
CA PHE A 79 -22.76 -1.14 6.16
C PHE A 79 -22.23 -0.80 7.56
N PHE A 80 -21.47 0.29 7.70
CA PHE A 80 -20.91 0.67 9.00
C PHE A 80 -21.96 1.17 9.99
N LEU A 81 -23.02 1.83 9.52
CA LEU A 81 -24.13 2.24 10.39
C LEU A 81 -24.88 1.04 10.96
N ARG A 82 -25.12 0.00 10.14
CA ARG A 82 -25.74 -1.25 10.60
C ARG A 82 -24.83 -1.97 11.60
N THR A 83 -23.57 -2.18 11.23
CA THR A 83 -22.58 -2.85 12.08
C THR A 83 -22.35 -2.13 13.42
N ALA A 84 -22.40 -0.80 13.43
CA ALA A 84 -22.27 -0.02 14.67
C ALA A 84 -23.45 -0.23 15.63
N ARG A 85 -24.68 -0.40 15.12
CA ARG A 85 -25.86 -0.73 15.94
C ARG A 85 -25.75 -2.12 16.54
N ASP A 86 -25.16 -3.05 15.81
CA ASP A 86 -24.97 -4.44 16.25
C ASP A 86 -23.73 -4.60 17.15
N SER A 87 -23.05 -3.50 17.50
CA SER A 87 -21.80 -3.47 18.31
C SER A 87 -20.67 -4.36 17.78
N TYR A 88 -20.67 -4.67 16.47
CA TYR A 88 -19.70 -5.59 15.90
C TYR A 88 -18.39 -4.87 15.55
N ARG A 89 -17.26 -5.36 16.09
CA ARG A 89 -15.94 -5.03 15.53
C ARG A 89 -15.72 -5.93 14.32
N THR A 90 -15.77 -5.37 13.13
CA THR A 90 -15.58 -6.12 11.88
C THR A 90 -14.13 -6.12 11.46
N ASP A 91 -13.60 -7.32 11.23
CA ASP A 91 -12.43 -7.51 10.37
C ASP A 91 -12.90 -7.78 8.96
N VAL A 92 -12.05 -7.50 7.98
CA VAL A 92 -12.30 -7.71 6.56
C VAL A 92 -11.13 -8.47 5.93
N ILE A 93 -11.42 -9.36 5.00
CA ILE A 93 -10.41 -10.01 4.17
C ILE A 93 -10.23 -9.16 2.92
N VAL A 94 -9.01 -8.66 2.72
CA VAL A 94 -8.64 -7.90 1.54
C VAL A 94 -7.99 -8.83 0.54
N HIS A 95 -8.38 -8.73 -0.72
CA HIS A 95 -7.85 -9.46 -1.86
C HIS A 95 -7.28 -8.48 -2.88
N ASP A 96 -6.17 -8.87 -3.51
CA ASP A 96 -5.64 -8.22 -4.70
C ASP A 96 -6.30 -8.81 -5.94
N VAL A 97 -7.00 -7.97 -6.69
CA VAL A 97 -7.69 -8.36 -7.94
C VAL A 97 -6.73 -8.94 -8.98
N ALA A 98 -5.46 -8.51 -8.98
CA ALA A 98 -4.46 -9.03 -9.92
C ALA A 98 -3.99 -10.46 -9.58
N ARG A 99 -4.23 -10.93 -8.36
CA ARG A 99 -3.67 -12.19 -7.81
C ARG A 99 -4.74 -13.02 -7.10
N LEU A 100 -5.96 -13.05 -7.62
CA LEU A 100 -7.11 -13.73 -7.00
C LEU A 100 -6.92 -15.24 -6.86
N ASP A 101 -6.27 -15.88 -7.83
CA ASP A 101 -6.10 -17.34 -7.87
C ASP A 101 -5.24 -17.90 -6.72
N HIS A 102 -4.58 -17.04 -5.95
CA HIS A 102 -3.77 -17.44 -4.81
C HIS A 102 -4.57 -17.66 -3.53
N TYR A 103 -5.80 -17.15 -3.43
CA TYR A 103 -6.65 -17.37 -2.26
C TYR A 103 -7.32 -18.75 -2.32
N PRO A 104 -7.39 -19.52 -1.21
CA PRO A 104 -7.05 -19.16 0.17
C PRO A 104 -5.62 -19.48 0.60
N ASP A 105 -4.77 -19.95 -0.29
CA ASP A 105 -3.40 -20.33 0.03
C ASP A 105 -2.51 -19.10 0.26
N VAL A 106 -1.43 -19.26 1.02
CA VAL A 106 -0.47 -18.17 1.28
C VAL A 106 0.87 -18.52 0.63
N GLU A 107 1.37 -17.61 -0.20
CA GLU A 107 2.74 -17.71 -0.70
C GLU A 107 3.74 -17.30 0.38
N GLU A 108 4.23 -18.26 1.18
CA GLU A 108 5.17 -17.99 2.27
C GLU A 108 6.51 -17.37 1.80
N LYS A 109 6.91 -17.62 0.56
CA LYS A 109 8.19 -17.16 -0.02
C LYS A 109 8.04 -15.91 -0.89
N GLY A 110 6.84 -15.34 -0.98
CA GLY A 110 6.58 -14.13 -1.75
C GLY A 110 7.25 -12.91 -1.12
N SER A 111 7.90 -12.07 -1.94
CA SER A 111 8.37 -10.76 -1.49
C SER A 111 7.28 -9.72 -1.70
N GLY A 112 6.89 -9.01 -0.63
CA GLY A 112 5.95 -7.88 -0.70
C GLY A 112 4.69 -8.11 0.14
N ILE A 113 3.63 -7.37 -0.18
CA ILE A 113 2.32 -7.60 0.43
C ILE A 113 1.69 -8.85 -0.19
N SER A 114 1.13 -9.71 0.67
CA SER A 114 0.37 -10.90 0.28
C SER A 114 -0.74 -10.57 -0.73
N SER A 115 -1.10 -11.53 -1.57
CA SER A 115 -2.24 -11.44 -2.49
C SER A 115 -3.56 -11.27 -1.75
N TRP A 116 -3.63 -11.71 -0.48
CA TRP A 116 -4.74 -11.44 0.41
C TRP A 116 -4.28 -11.32 1.86
N PHE A 117 -5.02 -10.61 2.69
CA PHE A 117 -4.74 -10.48 4.13
C PHE A 117 -5.97 -10.07 4.93
N ARG A 118 -5.99 -10.41 6.22
CA ARG A 118 -7.02 -9.98 7.18
C ARG A 118 -6.57 -8.70 7.87
N VAL A 119 -7.46 -7.70 7.92
CA VAL A 119 -7.24 -6.42 8.62
C VAL A 119 -8.52 -5.95 9.29
N GLY A 120 -8.40 -5.02 10.22
CA GLY A 120 -9.56 -4.40 10.85
C GLY A 120 -10.30 -3.48 9.88
N PHE A 121 -11.63 -3.53 9.88
CA PHE A 121 -12.47 -2.70 9.03
C PHE A 121 -13.04 -1.55 9.86
N MET A 122 -12.43 -0.38 9.75
CA MET A 122 -12.50 0.64 10.80
C MET A 122 -13.54 1.73 10.53
N GLY A 123 -13.91 1.95 9.27
CA GLY A 123 -14.94 2.93 8.93
C GLY A 123 -14.81 3.47 7.51
N THR A 124 -15.45 4.60 7.28
CA THR A 124 -15.33 5.40 6.06
C THR A 124 -14.72 6.76 6.35
N TYR A 125 -14.06 7.35 5.35
CA TYR A 125 -13.69 8.76 5.32
C TYR A 125 -14.25 9.43 4.06
N GLN A 126 -13.90 10.69 3.80
CA GLN A 126 -14.51 11.48 2.72
C GLN A 126 -14.34 10.86 1.32
N ARG A 127 -13.26 10.09 1.09
CA ARG A 127 -12.93 9.55 -0.24
C ARG A 127 -12.86 8.02 -0.30
N GLY A 128 -13.16 7.32 0.79
CA GLY A 128 -12.95 5.88 0.84
C GLY A 128 -13.24 5.23 2.18
N ILE A 129 -12.58 4.11 2.42
CA ILE A 129 -12.65 3.32 3.65
C ILE A 129 -11.35 3.39 4.46
N LEU A 130 -11.46 3.08 5.76
CA LEU A 130 -10.33 2.97 6.67
C LEU A 130 -10.09 1.51 7.03
N LEU A 131 -8.86 1.05 6.81
CA LEU A 131 -8.39 -0.26 7.26
C LEU A 131 -7.43 -0.09 8.44
N GLY A 132 -7.62 -0.85 9.50
CA GLY A 132 -6.72 -0.87 10.65
C GLY A 132 -5.71 -1.99 10.53
N LEU A 133 -4.44 -1.62 10.38
CA LEU A 133 -3.35 -2.56 10.11
C LEU A 133 -2.81 -3.18 11.40
N ARG A 134 -2.53 -2.35 12.42
CA ARG A 134 -2.08 -2.82 13.73
C ARG A 134 -2.38 -1.81 14.83
N TRP A 135 -2.63 -2.32 16.04
CA TRP A 135 -2.60 -1.52 17.26
C TRP A 135 -1.15 -1.33 17.71
N THR A 136 -0.83 -0.13 18.20
CA THR A 136 0.52 0.21 18.66
C THR A 136 0.45 1.34 19.69
N TYR A 137 1.60 1.70 20.25
CA TYR A 137 1.72 2.80 21.20
C TYR A 137 2.63 3.89 20.63
N LEU A 138 2.24 5.14 20.83
CA LEU A 138 3.04 6.29 20.45
C LEU A 138 3.44 7.12 21.67
N LYS A 139 4.64 7.69 21.60
CA LYS A 139 5.13 8.71 22.52
C LYS A 139 5.72 9.86 21.74
N GLN A 140 5.41 11.08 22.15
CA GLN A 140 6.06 12.27 21.61
C GLN A 140 7.45 12.39 22.25
N GLY A 141 8.49 12.36 21.41
CA GLY A 141 9.86 12.58 21.82
C GLY A 141 10.11 14.04 22.17
N ALA A 142 11.23 14.30 22.85
CA ALA A 142 11.69 15.65 23.16
C ALA A 142 12.05 16.47 21.89
N ASP A 143 12.19 15.80 20.76
CA ASP A 143 12.48 16.34 19.43
C ASP A 143 11.20 16.64 18.61
N ASP A 144 10.03 16.63 19.25
CA ASP A 144 8.70 16.76 18.62
C ASP A 144 8.36 15.66 17.61
N ASN A 145 9.14 14.57 17.55
CA ASN A 145 8.84 13.42 16.70
C ASN A 145 8.05 12.35 17.46
N TRP A 146 7.20 11.62 16.73
CA TRP A 146 6.45 10.50 17.28
C TRP A 146 7.26 9.21 17.14
N HIS A 147 7.44 8.51 18.26
CA HIS A 147 8.13 7.22 18.31
C HIS A 147 7.15 6.09 18.62
N GLU A 148 7.24 5.00 17.86
CA GLU A 148 6.41 3.81 18.01
C GLU A 148 7.03 2.82 19.01
N TYR A 149 6.19 2.24 19.88
CA TYR A 149 6.56 1.23 20.86
C TYR A 149 5.71 -0.03 20.68
N GLN A 150 6.35 -1.21 20.69
CA GLN A 150 5.70 -2.49 20.41
C GLN A 150 5.02 -3.15 21.62
N LEU A 151 5.42 -2.78 22.84
CA LEU A 151 4.90 -3.33 24.11
C LEU A 151 4.26 -2.21 24.91
N ASP A 152 3.40 -2.56 25.87
CA ASP A 152 2.80 -1.63 26.83
C ASP A 152 3.90 -0.69 27.33
N GLY A 153 3.86 0.54 26.81
CA GLY A 153 4.93 1.48 26.98
C GLY A 153 4.97 2.01 28.41
N PRO A 154 5.94 2.88 28.73
CA PRO A 154 5.90 3.67 29.96
C PRO A 154 4.56 4.41 30.13
N ASP A 155 4.24 4.85 31.36
CA ASP A 155 2.94 5.45 31.73
C ASP A 155 2.49 6.67 30.88
N ASP A 156 3.35 7.18 30.00
CA ASP A 156 3.14 8.33 29.12
C ASP A 156 2.96 7.99 27.63
N VAL A 157 2.61 6.74 27.29
CA VAL A 157 2.27 6.36 25.91
C VAL A 157 0.78 6.42 25.63
N ILE A 158 0.42 6.81 24.39
CA ILE A 158 -0.96 6.78 23.91
C ILE A 158 -1.19 5.55 23.04
N LYS A 159 -2.30 4.84 23.29
CA LYS A 159 -2.72 3.72 22.46
C LYS A 159 -3.34 4.22 21.17
N VAL A 160 -2.78 3.83 20.03
CA VAL A 160 -3.25 4.23 18.71
C VAL A 160 -3.37 3.03 17.78
N ILE A 161 -4.03 3.23 16.65
CA ILE A 161 -4.08 2.27 15.55
C ILE A 161 -3.41 2.86 14.31
N LEU A 162 -2.59 2.07 13.64
CA LEU A 162 -2.08 2.40 12.31
C LEU A 162 -3.21 2.17 11.30
N LEU A 163 -3.72 3.25 10.72
CA LEU A 163 -4.81 3.26 9.76
C LEU A 163 -4.29 3.49 8.35
N ALA A 164 -4.97 2.85 7.41
CA ALA A 164 -4.74 2.96 5.99
C ALA A 164 -5.98 3.54 5.30
N GLU A 165 -5.80 4.65 4.59
CA GLU A 165 -6.84 5.25 3.74
C GLU A 165 -6.86 4.53 2.39
N VAL A 166 -7.95 3.79 2.14
CA VAL A 166 -8.19 3.08 0.88
C VAL A 166 -9.28 3.84 0.10
N PRO A 167 -8.94 4.45 -1.04
CA PRO A 167 -9.91 5.21 -1.83
C PRO A 167 -10.97 4.31 -2.46
N TYR A 168 -12.19 4.83 -2.67
CA TYR A 168 -13.25 4.07 -3.35
C TYR A 168 -12.86 3.64 -4.77
N GLU A 169 -11.96 4.39 -5.42
CA GLU A 169 -11.46 4.14 -6.76
C GLU A 169 -10.72 2.80 -6.92
N VAL A 170 -10.15 2.26 -5.84
CA VAL A 170 -9.43 0.98 -5.89
C VAL A 170 -10.33 -0.22 -5.60
N ILE A 171 -11.58 0.00 -5.19
CA ILE A 171 -12.50 -1.08 -4.83
C ILE A 171 -13.18 -1.62 -6.09
N GLU A 172 -12.91 -2.87 -6.42
CA GLU A 172 -13.56 -3.59 -7.51
C GLU A 172 -14.89 -4.19 -7.07
N SER A 173 -14.88 -4.86 -5.90
CA SER A 173 -16.04 -5.56 -5.36
C SER A 173 -16.00 -5.63 -3.83
N PHE A 174 -17.17 -5.80 -3.22
CA PHE A 174 -17.37 -5.97 -1.80
C PHE A 174 -18.43 -7.06 -1.56
N ASN A 175 -18.08 -8.05 -0.76
CA ASN A 175 -18.98 -9.10 -0.30
C ASN A 175 -19.10 -8.99 1.23
N PRO A 176 -20.23 -8.47 1.76
CA PRO A 176 -20.39 -8.29 3.21
C PRO A 176 -20.56 -9.60 3.98
N ASP A 177 -21.05 -10.66 3.32
CA ASP A 177 -21.43 -11.92 3.97
C ASP A 177 -20.25 -12.89 4.13
N GLY A 178 -19.18 -12.66 3.37
CA GLY A 178 -17.99 -13.52 3.34
C GLY A 178 -18.18 -14.77 2.49
N ASP A 179 -17.34 -15.77 2.73
CA ASP A 179 -17.36 -17.04 2.00
C ASP A 179 -17.24 -18.26 2.93
N ASN A 180 -16.97 -19.42 2.34
CA ASN A 180 -16.87 -20.70 3.06
C ASN A 180 -15.57 -20.86 3.85
N PHE A 181 -14.53 -20.08 3.54
CA PHE A 181 -13.24 -20.12 4.23
C PHE A 181 -13.19 -19.08 5.35
N TYR A 182 -13.64 -17.87 5.09
CA TYR A 182 -13.81 -16.81 6.07
C TYR A 182 -15.23 -16.22 6.01
N HIS A 183 -16.00 -16.45 7.07
CA HIS A 183 -17.31 -15.84 7.31
C HIS A 183 -17.19 -14.37 7.75
N LYS A 184 -16.35 -13.59 7.06
CA LYS A 184 -16.09 -12.18 7.31
C LYS A 184 -16.29 -11.42 6.00
N PRO A 185 -16.55 -10.11 6.03
CA PRO A 185 -16.62 -9.32 4.80
C PRO A 185 -15.33 -9.47 3.96
N HIS A 186 -15.48 -9.52 2.64
CA HIS A 186 -14.38 -9.58 1.66
C HIS A 186 -14.36 -8.31 0.80
N LEU A 187 -13.18 -7.73 0.63
CA LEU A 187 -12.90 -6.60 -0.26
C LEU A 187 -11.96 -7.04 -1.37
N TYR A 188 -12.33 -6.73 -2.60
CA TYR A 188 -11.50 -6.98 -3.77
C TYR A 188 -10.95 -5.63 -4.25
N LEU A 189 -9.64 -5.44 -4.08
CA LEU A 189 -8.97 -4.16 -4.26
C LEU A 189 -7.89 -4.25 -5.34
N HIS A 190 -7.69 -3.15 -6.06
CA HIS A 190 -6.54 -2.96 -6.94
C HIS A 190 -5.38 -2.35 -6.15
N PHE A 191 -4.19 -2.97 -6.21
CA PHE A 191 -3.01 -2.54 -5.45
C PHE A 191 -2.22 -1.43 -6.16
N ASP A 192 -2.96 -0.36 -6.50
CA ASP A 192 -2.53 0.76 -7.37
C ASP A 192 -1.43 1.65 -6.75
N TYR A 193 -1.15 1.54 -5.44
CA TYR A 193 -0.23 2.42 -4.71
C TYR A 193 1.07 1.72 -4.35
N GLY A 194 1.90 1.44 -5.36
CA GLY A 194 3.19 0.77 -5.15
C GLY A 194 3.05 -0.68 -4.69
N GLY A 195 2.04 -1.38 -5.19
CA GLY A 195 1.70 -2.75 -4.77
C GLY A 195 0.93 -2.80 -3.45
N GLN A 196 0.24 -1.71 -3.09
CA GLN A 196 -0.57 -1.59 -1.88
C GLN A 196 -1.93 -0.98 -2.25
N PRO A 197 -3.02 -1.27 -1.51
CA PRO A 197 -4.35 -0.74 -1.81
C PRO A 197 -4.61 0.66 -1.22
N TYR A 198 -3.71 1.18 -0.38
CA TYR A 198 -3.93 2.42 0.37
C TYR A 198 -3.03 3.56 -0.10
N GLU A 199 -3.58 4.78 -0.09
CA GLU A 199 -2.88 5.98 -0.55
C GLU A 199 -2.13 6.72 0.56
N ARG A 200 -2.59 6.57 1.82
CA ARG A 200 -1.99 7.21 2.99
C ARG A 200 -2.05 6.27 4.20
N LEU A 201 -1.03 6.36 5.05
CA LEU A 201 -0.96 5.72 6.35
C LEU A 201 -0.86 6.78 7.44
N PHE A 202 -1.58 6.61 8.54
CA PHE A 202 -1.51 7.53 9.68
C PHE A 202 -1.86 6.81 10.97
N TYR A 203 -1.40 7.36 12.09
CA TYR A 203 -1.79 6.91 13.42
C TYR A 203 -3.04 7.65 13.86
N GLY A 204 -4.08 6.87 14.18
CA GLY A 204 -5.35 7.38 14.66
C GLY A 204 -5.63 6.96 16.10
N GLU A 205 -6.15 7.90 16.89
CA GLU A 205 -6.78 7.58 18.17
C GLU A 205 -8.26 7.25 17.94
N GLN A 206 -8.72 6.13 18.50
CA GLN A 206 -10.12 5.73 18.41
C GLN A 206 -10.99 6.56 19.36
N ARG A 207 -12.01 7.22 18.82
CA ARG A 207 -12.96 8.02 19.59
C ARG A 207 -14.40 7.65 19.24
N ARG A 208 -15.31 8.01 20.12
CA ARG A 208 -16.75 7.80 19.97
C ARG A 208 -17.49 9.05 20.42
N LEU A 209 -18.53 9.46 19.69
CA LEU A 209 -19.31 10.65 20.05
C LEU A 209 -20.32 10.34 21.16
N PHE A 210 -20.98 9.18 21.09
CA PHE A 210 -21.98 8.70 22.05
C PHE A 210 -22.11 7.16 21.95
N GLU A 211 -22.80 6.53 22.90
CA GLU A 211 -22.82 5.08 23.10
C GLU A 211 -23.44 4.22 21.97
N ASP A 212 -24.02 4.83 20.94
CA ASP A 212 -24.50 4.14 19.72
C ASP A 212 -23.89 4.70 18.43
N SER A 213 -22.94 5.63 18.52
CA SER A 213 -22.29 6.18 17.33
C SER A 213 -21.25 5.18 16.79
N PRO A 214 -21.01 5.13 15.47
CA PRO A 214 -19.81 4.51 14.94
C PRO A 214 -18.55 5.10 15.58
N PHE A 215 -17.48 4.30 15.63
CA PHE A 215 -16.16 4.83 15.98
C PHE A 215 -15.67 5.76 14.87
N PHE A 216 -14.97 6.82 15.28
CA PHE A 216 -14.22 7.66 14.36
C PHE A 216 -12.78 7.77 14.87
N TYR A 217 -11.88 8.12 13.97
CA TYR A 217 -10.44 8.14 14.26
C TYR A 217 -9.89 9.53 14.03
N SER A 218 -9.31 10.14 15.07
CA SER A 218 -8.60 11.41 14.95
C SER A 218 -7.14 11.15 14.67
N GLN A 219 -6.62 11.75 13.59
CA GLN A 219 -5.21 11.65 13.24
C GLN A 219 -4.34 12.31 14.32
N ILE A 220 -3.35 11.56 14.80
CA ILE A 220 -2.32 12.03 15.73
C ILE A 220 -1.04 12.37 14.96
N ALA A 221 -0.61 11.46 14.09
CA ALA A 221 0.62 11.59 13.33
C ALA A 221 0.51 10.90 11.97
N GLU A 222 1.16 11.45 10.95
CA GLU A 222 1.31 10.77 9.67
C GLU A 222 2.37 9.67 9.80
N PHE A 223 2.10 8.47 9.26
CA PHE A 223 3.09 7.41 9.23
C PHE A 223 3.96 7.54 7.98
N LYS A 224 5.25 7.81 8.20
CA LYS A 224 6.23 7.79 7.12
C LYS A 224 6.99 6.48 7.16
N PRO A 225 6.93 5.66 6.10
CA PRO A 225 7.70 4.43 6.06
C PRO A 225 9.20 4.74 6.24
N PRO A 226 9.93 3.93 7.02
CA PRO A 226 11.37 4.14 7.19
C PRO A 226 12.07 4.05 5.83
N PRO A 227 13.14 4.84 5.60
CA PRO A 227 13.94 4.77 4.39
C PRO A 227 14.33 3.34 4.05
N TRP A 228 14.40 3.03 2.75
CA TRP A 228 14.72 1.68 2.26
C TRP A 228 16.02 1.10 2.86
N ILE A 229 17.00 1.96 3.17
CA ILE A 229 18.26 1.60 3.82
C ILE A 229 18.04 1.06 5.24
N GLN A 230 17.12 1.67 6.00
CA GLN A 230 16.79 1.20 7.36
C GLN A 230 16.01 -0.11 7.32
N ARG A 231 15.11 -0.29 6.34
CA ARG A 231 14.39 -1.56 6.13
C ARG A 231 15.33 -2.73 5.82
N LEU A 232 16.41 -2.47 5.07
CA LEU A 232 17.46 -3.46 4.81
C LEU A 232 18.25 -3.80 6.09
N LYS A 233 18.60 -2.79 6.90
CA LYS A 233 19.30 -3.00 8.18
C LYS A 233 18.47 -3.82 9.17
N GLU A 234 17.15 -3.62 9.22
CA GLU A 234 16.25 -4.42 10.06
C GLU A 234 16.15 -5.87 9.57
N LYS A 235 16.05 -6.10 8.25
CA LYS A 235 16.11 -7.46 7.68
C LYS A 235 17.42 -8.18 8.01
N CYS A 236 18.56 -7.49 7.98
CA CYS A 236 19.85 -8.10 8.35
C CYS A 236 20.05 -8.29 9.87
N ARG A 237 19.25 -7.65 10.72
CA ARG A 237 19.30 -7.85 12.19
C ARG A 237 18.49 -9.05 12.66
N LEU A 238 17.66 -9.61 11.78
CA LEU A 238 16.81 -10.78 12.03
C LEU A 238 17.41 -12.08 11.48
N PHE A 239 18.70 -12.07 11.08
CA PHE A 239 19.51 -13.24 10.70
C PHE A 239 20.85 -13.24 11.44
#